data_AF-A0A7J6NC29-F1
#
_entry.id   AF-A0A7J6NC29-F1
#
_cell.length_a   1.000
_cell.length_b   1.000
_cell.length_c   1.000
_cell.angle_alpha   90.00
_cell.angle_beta   90.00
_cell.angle_gamma   90.00
#
_symmetry.space_group_name_H-M   'P 1'
#
loop_
_entity.id
_entity.type
_entity.pdbx_description
1 polymer ?
#
loop_
_entity_poly.entity_id
_entity_poly.type
_entity_poly.pdbx_seq_one_letter_code
_entity_poly.pdbx_strand_id
1 'polypeptide(L)'
;MTSYSADGSAIKSLSRYGSLTLGSCRIDNFPFRVSREFSQKPKPPPRGYFGIAGPQQSSQEYTEGSSLLGSLLHSGAISRMVYVVRTLPTDGSKNITGELILGDGIDKSMAGRKVGSFRYARSPITHQAFPTVRVVFVGLSSTGRRPSGGEVYTRRYREVFQSVLDTGSTALFLPLPTLLEDIVTELKTNLRNKGYEERVIAKKYLLKDGKLAVYKNVMDALPVVSMRIADHENSVLVQLHPRHYCQDARVPNSCQVAVAPSGLPSLGTPFFLAYSMQ
;
A
#
# COMPACT_ATOMS: atom_id res chain seq x y z
N MET A 1 -1.43 3.05 29.80
CA MET A 1 -1.50 2.23 28.56
C MET A 1 -1.12 3.08 27.36
N THR A 2 -0.38 2.47 26.43
CA THR A 2 0.19 3.10 25.23
C THR A 2 -0.63 2.72 23.99
N SER A 3 -0.91 3.67 23.10
CA SER A 3 -1.46 3.44 21.75
C SER A 3 -0.44 3.82 20.69
N TYR A 4 -0.71 3.52 19.42
CA TYR A 4 0.16 3.92 18.31
C TYR A 4 -0.61 4.81 17.31
N SER A 5 0.06 5.82 16.76
CA SER A 5 -0.38 6.71 15.68
C SER A 5 -0.36 6.02 14.30
N ALA A 6 -0.77 6.75 13.26
CA ALA A 6 -0.63 6.31 11.86
C ALA A 6 0.82 6.11 11.39
N ASP A 7 1.80 6.76 12.04
CA ASP A 7 3.24 6.58 11.77
C ASP A 7 3.91 5.57 12.72
N GLY A 8 3.12 4.84 13.53
CA GLY A 8 3.63 3.84 14.46
C GLY A 8 4.27 4.39 15.74
N SER A 9 4.18 5.70 15.99
CA SER A 9 4.66 6.32 17.24
C SER A 9 3.69 6.14 18.41
N ALA A 10 4.25 5.95 19.61
CA ALA A 10 3.48 5.75 20.84
C ALA A 10 2.76 7.03 21.31
N ILE A 11 1.45 6.97 21.57
CA ILE A 11 0.64 8.08 22.08
C ILE A 11 -0.05 7.70 23.40
N LYS A 12 -0.10 8.65 24.35
CA LYS A 12 -0.93 8.55 25.56
C LYS A 12 -2.42 8.62 25.19
N SER A 13 -3.16 7.58 25.57
CA SER A 13 -4.58 7.44 25.22
C SER A 13 -5.44 7.06 26.41
N LEU A 14 -6.71 7.44 26.35
CA LEU A 14 -7.75 7.01 27.28
C LEU A 14 -8.70 6.03 26.58
N SER A 15 -8.94 4.87 27.19
CA SER A 15 -9.95 3.93 26.69
C SER A 15 -11.36 4.45 26.97
N ARG A 16 -12.26 4.28 26.01
CA ARG A 16 -13.68 4.65 26.04
C ARG A 16 -14.50 3.58 25.33
N TYR A 17 -15.81 3.62 25.56
CA TYR A 17 -16.79 2.79 24.88
C TYR A 17 -17.85 3.69 24.25
N GLY A 18 -18.40 3.27 23.12
CA GLY A 18 -19.48 3.96 22.46
C GLY A 18 -20.05 3.12 21.32
N SER A 19 -21.08 3.62 20.66
CA SER A 19 -21.69 2.88 19.55
C SER A 19 -20.93 3.11 18.25
N LEU A 20 -20.62 2.03 17.53
CA LEU A 20 -20.05 2.06 16.19
C LEU A 20 -21.08 1.51 15.19
N THR A 21 -21.32 2.24 14.12
CA THR A 21 -22.15 1.76 12.99
C THR A 21 -21.28 1.72 11.73
N LEU A 22 -21.21 0.57 11.08
CA LEU A 22 -20.50 0.34 9.82
C LEU A 22 -21.43 -0.33 8.82
N GLY A 23 -21.91 0.42 7.83
CA GLY A 23 -22.94 -0.07 6.92
C GLY A 23 -24.20 -0.49 7.71
N SER A 24 -24.61 -1.75 7.56
CA SER A 24 -25.74 -2.33 8.30
C SER A 24 -25.37 -2.93 9.68
N CYS A 25 -24.08 -2.95 10.03
CA CYS A 25 -23.62 -3.49 11.31
C CYS A 25 -23.60 -2.41 12.39
N ARG A 26 -24.11 -2.74 13.59
CA ARG A 26 -24.06 -1.89 14.78
C ARG A 26 -23.46 -2.64 15.97
N ILE A 27 -22.50 -2.00 16.64
CA ILE A 27 -21.90 -2.46 17.89
C ILE A 27 -22.17 -1.39 18.94
N ASP A 28 -23.00 -1.67 19.95
CA ASP A 28 -23.40 -0.65 20.93
C ASP A 28 -22.29 -0.28 21.93
N ASN A 29 -21.42 -1.23 22.26
CA ASN A 29 -20.32 -1.07 23.22
C ASN A 29 -18.95 -1.24 22.55
N PHE A 30 -18.71 -0.56 21.43
CA PHE A 30 -17.43 -0.60 20.72
C PHE A 30 -16.32 0.06 21.56
N PRO A 31 -15.25 -0.66 21.92
CA PRO A 31 -14.11 -0.07 22.60
C PRO A 31 -13.27 0.76 21.62
N PHE A 32 -12.94 1.97 22.01
CA PHE A 32 -12.04 2.84 21.25
C PHE A 32 -11.12 3.64 22.18
N ARG A 33 -10.10 4.26 21.59
CA ARG A 33 -9.10 5.03 22.33
C ARG A 33 -9.12 6.48 21.89
N VAL A 34 -9.19 7.38 22.87
CA VAL A 34 -9.07 8.82 22.67
C VAL A 34 -7.64 9.23 23.00
N SER A 35 -6.88 9.60 21.98
CA SER A 35 -5.55 10.20 22.15
C SER A 35 -5.70 11.67 22.56
N ARG A 36 -4.97 12.12 23.60
CA ARG A 36 -4.89 13.55 23.91
C ARG A 36 -4.02 14.25 22.87
N GLU A 37 -4.58 15.25 22.20
CA GLU A 37 -3.81 16.14 21.32
C GLU A 37 -2.78 16.91 22.15
N PHE A 38 -1.49 16.61 21.99
CA PHE A 38 -0.44 17.35 22.68
C PHE A 38 -0.11 18.69 22.03
N SER A 39 -0.58 18.98 20.81
CA SER A 39 -0.58 20.33 20.24
C SER A 39 -1.24 20.38 18.84
N GLN A 40 -1.78 21.56 18.54
CA GLN A 40 -2.01 22.16 17.21
C GLN A 40 -3.37 21.95 16.53
N LYS A 41 -3.99 23.12 16.25
CA LYS A 41 -4.93 23.54 15.17
C LYS A 41 -5.84 22.46 14.55
N PRO A 42 -7.11 22.79 14.24
CA PRO A 42 -8.05 21.86 13.63
C PRO A 42 -7.43 21.22 12.37
N LYS A 43 -7.08 19.94 12.47
CA LYS A 43 -6.59 19.17 11.32
C LYS A 43 -7.78 18.85 10.43
N PRO A 44 -7.67 18.99 9.10
CA PRO A 44 -8.66 18.45 8.19
C PRO A 44 -8.80 16.93 8.42
N PRO A 45 -9.95 16.33 8.05
CA PRO A 45 -10.18 14.89 8.19
C PRO A 45 -9.02 14.06 7.60
N PRO A 46 -8.68 12.91 8.20
CA PRO A 46 -9.46 12.16 9.20
C PRO A 46 -9.26 12.60 10.66
N ARG A 47 -10.31 12.44 11.49
CA ARG A 47 -10.33 12.74 12.94
C ARG A 47 -9.96 11.54 13.83
N GLY A 48 -9.63 10.41 13.22
CA GLY A 48 -9.32 9.16 13.91
C GLY A 48 -8.92 8.07 12.91
N TYR A 49 -8.46 6.93 13.44
CA TYR A 49 -7.99 5.80 12.66
C TYR A 49 -8.62 4.51 13.16
N PHE A 50 -8.91 3.58 12.26
CA PHE A 50 -9.31 2.21 12.60
C PHE A 50 -8.13 1.26 12.37
N GLY A 51 -7.68 0.59 13.43
CA GLY A 51 -6.74 -0.52 13.31
C GLY A 51 -7.46 -1.77 12.82
N ILE A 52 -7.07 -2.26 11.64
CA ILE A 52 -7.63 -3.47 11.01
C ILE A 52 -6.69 -4.69 11.11
N ALA A 53 -5.58 -4.56 11.83
CA ALA A 53 -4.67 -5.67 12.09
C ALA A 53 -5.40 -6.76 12.90
N GLY A 54 -5.16 -8.02 12.56
CA GLY A 54 -5.73 -9.14 13.31
C GLY A 54 -5.19 -9.22 14.76
N PRO A 55 -5.76 -10.06 15.63
CA PRO A 55 -5.33 -10.21 17.03
C PRO A 55 -3.94 -10.86 17.13
N GLN A 56 -3.08 -10.39 18.03
CA GLN A 56 -1.73 -10.94 18.26
C GLN A 56 -1.81 -12.41 18.73
N GLN A 57 -0.95 -13.29 18.18
CA GLN A 57 -0.95 -14.72 18.52
C GLN A 57 -0.25 -15.04 19.85
N SER A 58 0.55 -14.12 20.39
CA SER A 58 1.33 -14.34 21.60
C SER A 58 0.66 -13.67 22.81
N SER A 59 0.40 -14.49 23.84
CA SER A 59 0.00 -14.19 25.22
C SER A 59 -1.43 -13.66 25.47
N GLN A 60 -2.30 -14.59 25.89
CA GLN A 60 -3.19 -14.58 27.07
C GLN A 60 -4.02 -13.34 27.48
N GLU A 61 -3.99 -12.23 26.77
CA GLU A 61 -4.99 -11.17 26.90
C GLU A 61 -5.66 -10.97 25.53
N TYR A 62 -6.59 -11.87 25.21
CA TYR A 62 -7.74 -11.49 24.39
C TYR A 62 -8.49 -10.40 25.17
N THR A 63 -8.02 -9.17 25.13
CA THR A 63 -8.86 -8.05 25.51
C THR A 63 -9.86 -7.89 24.37
N GLU A 64 -11.12 -8.19 24.68
CA GLU A 64 -12.27 -7.92 23.83
C GLU A 64 -12.11 -6.54 23.16
N GLY A 65 -12.16 -6.53 21.82
CA GLY A 65 -12.09 -5.32 21.00
C GLY A 65 -10.73 -4.60 20.93
N SER A 66 -9.64 -5.36 20.90
CA SER A 66 -8.29 -4.85 20.58
C SER A 66 -8.09 -4.38 19.12
N SER A 67 -8.98 -4.75 18.19
CA SER A 67 -8.97 -4.33 16.78
C SER A 67 -10.39 -4.23 16.24
N LEU A 68 -10.59 -3.51 15.10
CA LEU A 68 -11.91 -3.42 14.48
C LEU A 68 -12.49 -4.80 14.14
N LEU A 69 -11.66 -5.67 13.53
CA LEU A 69 -12.05 -7.04 13.19
C LEU A 69 -12.37 -7.88 14.42
N GLY A 70 -11.59 -7.73 15.50
CA GLY A 70 -11.84 -8.39 16.78
C GLY A 70 -13.19 -8.00 17.38
N SER A 71 -13.50 -6.71 17.41
CA SER A 71 -14.79 -6.21 17.89
C SER A 71 -15.96 -6.72 17.05
N LEU A 72 -15.81 -6.73 15.72
CA LEU A 72 -16.86 -7.22 14.82
C LEU A 72 -17.10 -8.72 14.99
N LEU A 73 -16.06 -9.53 15.08
CA LEU A 73 -16.19 -10.97 15.32
C LEU A 73 -16.87 -11.25 16.66
N HIS A 74 -16.41 -10.58 17.73
CA HIS A 74 -16.95 -10.78 19.08
C HIS A 74 -18.42 -10.37 19.17
N SER A 75 -18.82 -9.30 18.48
CA SER A 75 -20.22 -8.87 18.41
C SER A 75 -21.13 -9.80 17.60
N GLY A 76 -20.58 -10.82 16.92
CA GLY A 76 -21.32 -11.68 15.99
C GLY A 76 -21.66 -11.01 14.65
N ALA A 77 -21.13 -9.81 14.38
CA ALA A 77 -21.38 -9.07 13.14
C ALA A 77 -20.71 -9.70 11.91
N ILE A 78 -19.63 -10.45 12.10
CA ILE A 78 -18.96 -11.26 11.08
C ILE A 78 -18.67 -12.64 11.67
N SER A 79 -18.72 -13.69 10.86
CA SER A 79 -18.38 -15.05 11.32
C SER A 79 -16.90 -15.42 11.17
N ARG A 80 -16.11 -14.64 10.40
CA ARG A 80 -14.70 -14.90 10.09
C ARG A 80 -13.84 -13.64 10.17
N MET A 81 -12.61 -13.76 10.67
CA MET A 81 -11.63 -12.66 10.73
C MET A 81 -10.85 -12.50 9.42
N VAL A 82 -11.55 -12.20 8.34
CA VAL A 82 -10.94 -11.97 7.02
C VAL A 82 -11.39 -10.60 6.53
N TYR A 83 -10.52 -9.91 5.79
CA TYR A 83 -10.88 -8.64 5.16
C TYR A 83 -10.27 -8.54 3.77
N VAL A 84 -10.94 -7.81 2.88
CA VAL A 84 -10.39 -7.43 1.58
C VAL A 84 -10.24 -5.92 1.50
N VAL A 85 -9.04 -5.45 1.16
CA VAL A 85 -8.80 -4.06 0.78
C VAL A 85 -8.73 -3.99 -0.74
N ARG A 86 -9.60 -3.17 -1.31
CA ARG A 86 -9.67 -2.95 -2.76
C ARG A 86 -9.73 -1.47 -3.04
N THR A 87 -8.99 -1.05 -4.05
CA THR A 87 -9.20 0.27 -4.64
C THR A 87 -10.22 0.17 -5.78
N LEU A 88 -11.21 1.05 -5.78
CA LEU A 88 -12.18 1.17 -6.85
C LEU A 88 -11.64 2.12 -7.92
N PRO A 89 -11.61 1.72 -9.20
CA PRO A 89 -11.39 2.67 -10.28
C PRO A 89 -12.61 3.59 -10.33
N THR A 90 -12.44 4.84 -9.92
CA THR A 90 -13.45 5.89 -10.07
C THR A 90 -13.26 6.55 -11.42
N ASP A 91 -14.21 6.30 -12.34
CA ASP A 91 -14.22 6.96 -13.65
C ASP A 91 -14.26 8.49 -13.48
N GLY A 92 -13.21 9.17 -13.94
CA GLY A 92 -13.17 10.63 -14.08
C GLY A 92 -13.05 11.45 -12.79
N SER A 93 -13.10 10.85 -11.61
CA SER A 93 -12.95 11.59 -10.35
C SER A 93 -11.49 11.66 -9.90
N LYS A 94 -11.03 12.80 -9.39
CA LYS A 94 -9.71 12.96 -8.75
C LYS A 94 -9.57 12.18 -7.42
N ASN A 95 -10.66 11.58 -6.93
CA ASN A 95 -10.70 10.90 -5.64
C ASN A 95 -10.53 9.39 -5.85
N ILE A 96 -9.47 8.85 -5.28
CA ILE A 96 -9.29 7.40 -5.15
C ILE A 96 -10.26 6.94 -4.07
N THR A 97 -11.22 6.08 -4.43
CA THR A 97 -12.11 5.44 -3.46
C THR A 97 -11.72 3.99 -3.29
N GLY A 98 -11.97 3.42 -2.11
CA GLY A 98 -11.67 2.03 -1.81
C GLY A 98 -12.78 1.37 -1.03
N GLU A 99 -12.77 0.05 -1.03
CA GLU A 99 -13.66 -0.81 -0.26
C GLU A 99 -12.84 -1.60 0.75
N LEU A 100 -13.33 -1.64 1.98
CA LEU A 100 -12.93 -2.60 2.99
C LEU A 100 -14.09 -3.57 3.16
N ILE A 101 -13.93 -4.81 2.67
CA ILE A 101 -14.94 -5.86 2.77
C ILE A 101 -14.56 -6.76 3.94
N LEU A 102 -15.52 -7.11 4.80
CA LEU A 102 -15.27 -7.81 6.06
C LEU A 102 -16.01 -9.15 6.11
N GLY A 103 -15.34 -10.19 6.61
CA GLY A 103 -15.92 -11.48 6.96
C GLY A 103 -16.69 -12.18 5.84
N ASP A 104 -17.99 -12.32 6.01
CA ASP A 104 -18.86 -13.13 5.15
C ASP A 104 -19.22 -12.43 3.83
N GLY A 105 -19.00 -11.11 3.76
CA GLY A 105 -19.16 -10.34 2.52
C GLY A 105 -18.12 -10.67 1.45
N ILE A 106 -17.03 -11.35 1.82
CA ILE A 106 -15.90 -11.64 0.92
C ILE A 106 -16.31 -12.63 -0.17
N ASP A 107 -17.02 -13.70 0.18
CA ASP A 107 -17.35 -14.77 -0.77
C ASP A 107 -18.24 -14.24 -1.91
N LYS A 108 -19.17 -13.32 -1.58
CA LYS A 108 -20.00 -12.61 -2.57
C LYS A 108 -19.19 -11.64 -3.43
N SER A 109 -18.26 -10.90 -2.84
CA SER A 109 -17.46 -9.88 -3.55
C SER A 109 -16.37 -10.49 -4.45
N MET A 110 -15.86 -11.66 -4.07
CA MET A 110 -14.76 -12.34 -4.77
C MET A 110 -15.23 -13.45 -5.73
N ALA A 111 -16.54 -13.72 -5.83
CA ALA A 111 -17.10 -14.72 -6.73
C ALA A 111 -16.62 -14.51 -8.19
N GLY A 112 -15.99 -15.54 -8.77
CA GLY A 112 -15.50 -15.53 -10.15
C GLY A 112 -14.17 -14.80 -10.38
N ARG A 113 -13.46 -14.35 -9.33
CA ARG A 113 -12.17 -13.66 -9.45
C ARG A 113 -11.02 -14.56 -8.99
N LYS A 114 -9.90 -14.56 -9.73
CA LYS A 114 -8.66 -15.20 -9.28
C LYS A 114 -8.07 -14.36 -8.14
N VAL A 115 -8.19 -14.85 -6.91
CA VAL A 115 -7.53 -14.26 -5.75
C VAL A 115 -6.11 -14.81 -5.70
N GLY A 116 -5.12 -13.94 -5.82
CA GLY A 116 -3.78 -14.29 -5.37
C GLY A 116 -3.81 -14.31 -3.83
N SER A 117 -3.87 -15.49 -3.23
CA SER A 117 -3.76 -15.63 -1.78
C SER A 117 -2.29 -15.73 -1.40
N PHE A 118 -1.83 -14.87 -0.49
CA PHE A 118 -0.51 -14.99 0.12
C PHE A 118 -0.69 -15.13 1.61
N ARG A 119 0.02 -16.10 2.20
CA ARG A 119 0.14 -16.12 3.65
C ARG A 119 1.03 -14.96 4.07
N TYR A 120 0.45 -13.96 4.74
CA TYR A 120 1.24 -12.92 5.38
C TYR A 120 1.79 -13.44 6.70
N ALA A 121 3.04 -13.11 6.99
CA ALA A 121 3.61 -13.28 8.32
C ALA A 121 3.34 -12.01 9.14
N ARG A 122 3.40 -12.09 10.47
CA ARG A 122 3.49 -10.88 11.30
C ARG A 122 4.92 -10.73 11.77
N SER A 123 5.50 -9.56 11.54
CA SER A 123 6.90 -9.32 11.91
C SER A 123 7.02 -8.78 13.33
N PRO A 124 7.94 -9.30 14.16
CA PRO A 124 8.30 -8.72 15.45
C PRO A 124 8.73 -7.25 15.33
N ILE A 125 9.30 -6.87 14.18
CA ILE A 125 9.78 -5.50 13.88
C ILE A 125 8.64 -4.48 13.95
N THR A 126 7.42 -4.91 13.61
CA THR A 126 6.23 -4.05 13.63
C THR A 126 5.42 -4.19 14.92
N HIS A 127 5.94 -4.89 15.94
CA HIS A 127 5.13 -5.36 17.07
C HIS A 127 3.84 -6.08 16.60
N GLN A 128 3.92 -6.81 15.48
CA GLN A 128 2.80 -7.51 14.85
C GLN A 128 1.66 -6.59 14.35
N ALA A 129 1.88 -5.28 14.23
CA ALA A 129 0.86 -4.30 13.86
C ALA A 129 0.47 -4.34 12.37
N PHE A 130 1.35 -4.85 11.50
CA PHE A 130 1.09 -4.90 10.06
C PHE A 130 1.26 -6.31 9.50
N PRO A 131 0.42 -6.72 8.53
CA PRO A 131 0.72 -7.88 7.69
C PRO A 131 2.05 -7.68 6.98
N THR A 132 2.88 -8.72 6.91
CA THR A 132 4.17 -8.67 6.21
C THR A 132 4.26 -9.74 5.14
N VAL A 133 4.89 -9.37 4.03
CA VAL A 133 5.16 -10.24 2.89
C VAL A 133 6.66 -10.28 2.61
N ARG A 134 7.12 -11.36 1.99
CA ARG A 134 8.52 -11.50 1.57
C ARG A 134 8.65 -11.14 0.10
N VAL A 135 9.39 -10.08 -0.20
CA VAL A 135 9.77 -9.72 -1.56
C VAL A 135 11.12 -10.38 -1.84
N VAL A 136 11.18 -11.21 -2.89
CA VAL A 136 12.40 -11.98 -3.25
C VAL A 136 13.06 -11.49 -4.53
N PHE A 137 12.38 -10.59 -5.24
CA PHE A 137 12.85 -10.03 -6.49
C PHE A 137 12.18 -8.68 -6.73
N VAL A 138 12.95 -7.72 -7.24
CA VAL A 138 12.45 -6.48 -7.83
C VAL A 138 13.09 -6.31 -9.21
N GLY A 139 12.33 -5.87 -10.20
CA GLY A 139 12.84 -5.61 -11.54
C GLY A 139 12.10 -4.49 -12.25
N LEU A 140 12.81 -3.80 -13.14
CA LEU A 140 12.24 -2.78 -14.02
C LEU A 140 12.12 -3.33 -15.43
N SER A 141 11.01 -3.04 -16.10
CA SER A 141 10.80 -3.42 -17.50
C SER A 141 10.17 -2.27 -18.29
N SER A 142 10.51 -2.15 -19.57
CA SER A 142 9.95 -1.12 -20.46
C SER A 142 8.46 -1.36 -20.72
N THR A 143 7.64 -0.30 -20.68
CA THR A 143 6.25 -0.31 -21.13
C THR A 143 6.20 -0.56 -22.65
N GLY A 144 5.64 -1.70 -23.08
CA GLY A 144 5.35 -1.96 -24.51
C GLY A 144 6.01 -3.19 -25.14
N ARG A 145 6.93 -3.88 -24.47
CA ARG A 145 7.39 -5.21 -24.92
C ARG A 145 6.48 -6.30 -24.35
N ARG A 146 5.69 -6.97 -25.20
CA ARG A 146 5.01 -8.21 -24.82
C ARG A 146 6.07 -9.23 -24.38
N PRO A 147 5.91 -9.91 -23.24
CA PRO A 147 6.85 -10.94 -22.82
C PRO A 147 6.72 -12.15 -23.74
N SER A 148 7.55 -12.23 -24.77
CA SER A 148 7.77 -13.45 -25.54
C SER A 148 8.66 -14.37 -24.71
N GLY A 149 8.06 -15.26 -23.92
CA GLY A 149 8.69 -16.47 -23.35
C GLY A 149 9.84 -16.31 -22.34
N GLY A 150 10.39 -15.11 -22.16
CA GLY A 150 11.42 -14.79 -21.19
C GLY A 150 11.25 -13.37 -20.71
N GLU A 151 11.06 -13.18 -19.40
CA GLU A 151 10.91 -11.86 -18.81
C GLU A 151 12.25 -11.08 -18.92
N VAL A 152 12.36 -10.20 -19.92
CA VAL A 152 13.52 -9.33 -20.09
C VAL A 152 13.36 -8.12 -19.19
N TYR A 153 13.96 -8.19 -18.00
CA TYR A 153 14.09 -7.06 -17.09
C TYR A 153 15.37 -6.30 -17.40
N THR A 154 15.31 -4.98 -17.55
CA THR A 154 16.49 -4.14 -17.80
C THR A 154 17.37 -4.05 -16.55
N ARG A 155 16.75 -4.08 -15.37
CA ARG A 155 17.40 -4.08 -14.04
C ARG A 155 16.75 -5.12 -13.13
N ARG A 156 17.56 -5.80 -12.32
CA ARG A 156 17.14 -6.89 -11.42
C ARG A 156 17.83 -6.76 -10.07
N TYR A 157 17.05 -6.86 -9.00
CA TYR A 157 17.53 -6.95 -7.62
C TYR A 157 17.06 -8.29 -7.06
N ARG A 158 18.01 -9.13 -6.65
CA ARG A 158 17.76 -10.40 -5.98
C ARG A 158 18.07 -10.24 -4.50
N GLU A 159 17.27 -9.41 -3.83
CA GLU A 159 17.36 -9.23 -2.40
C GLU A 159 16.06 -9.71 -1.76
N VAL A 160 16.20 -10.56 -0.76
CA VAL A 160 15.07 -11.03 0.03
C VAL A 160 14.89 -10.08 1.19
N PHE A 161 13.78 -9.36 1.21
CA PHE A 161 13.41 -8.50 2.33
C PHE A 161 11.95 -8.68 2.73
N GLN A 162 11.67 -8.45 4.01
CA GLN A 162 10.30 -8.36 4.51
C GLN A 162 9.76 -6.96 4.22
N SER A 163 8.53 -6.88 3.74
CA SER A 163 7.81 -5.62 3.51
C SER A 163 6.46 -5.67 4.20
N VAL A 164 6.06 -4.56 4.83
CA VAL A 164 4.74 -4.43 5.45
C VAL A 164 3.69 -4.04 4.42
N LEU A 165 2.47 -4.52 4.58
CA LEU A 165 1.31 -4.04 3.83
C LEU A 165 0.70 -2.87 4.61
N ASP A 166 0.85 -1.65 4.09
CA ASP A 166 0.52 -0.44 4.84
C ASP A 166 -0.46 0.45 4.06
N THR A 167 -1.74 0.38 4.43
CA THR A 167 -2.79 1.22 3.83
C THR A 167 -2.68 2.70 4.21
N GLY A 168 -1.89 3.05 5.23
CA GLY A 168 -1.57 4.43 5.59
C GLY A 168 -0.43 5.01 4.76
N SER A 169 0.40 4.17 4.15
CA SER A 169 1.48 4.60 3.26
C SER A 169 0.94 5.05 1.90
N THR A 170 1.31 6.26 1.51
CA THR A 170 0.99 6.82 0.18
C THR A 170 1.98 6.37 -0.89
N ALA A 171 3.05 5.64 -0.54
CA ALA A 171 4.13 5.30 -1.46
C ALA A 171 4.56 3.84 -1.34
N LEU A 172 5.39 3.41 -2.29
CA LEU A 172 6.12 2.17 -2.24
C LEU A 172 7.51 2.45 -1.65
N PHE A 173 7.79 1.88 -0.48
CA PHE A 173 9.11 1.99 0.16
C PHE A 173 9.84 0.67 -0.01
N LEU A 174 10.85 0.65 -0.88
CA LEU A 174 11.70 -0.52 -1.10
C LEU A 174 13.11 -0.20 -0.59
N PRO A 175 13.78 -1.12 0.13
CA PRO A 175 15.13 -0.90 0.67
C PRO A 175 16.20 -1.03 -0.42
N LEU A 176 16.00 -0.34 -1.55
CA LEU A 176 16.83 -0.40 -2.75
C LEU A 176 17.33 1.02 -3.05
N PRO A 177 18.53 1.41 -2.56
CA PRO A 177 19.02 2.79 -2.61
C PRO A 177 19.02 3.40 -4.02
N THR A 178 19.33 2.61 -5.05
CA THR A 178 19.45 3.09 -6.44
C THR A 178 18.14 3.00 -7.22
N LEU A 179 17.06 2.46 -6.66
CA LEU A 179 15.84 2.17 -7.42
C LEU A 179 15.27 3.41 -8.11
N LEU A 180 15.29 4.57 -7.46
CA LEU A 180 14.79 5.80 -8.05
C LEU A 180 15.67 6.26 -9.23
N GLU A 181 16.99 6.14 -9.10
CA GLU A 181 17.95 6.46 -10.17
C GLU A 181 17.82 5.51 -11.36
N ASP A 182 17.57 4.23 -11.08
CA ASP A 182 17.30 3.22 -12.09
C ASP A 182 15.96 3.49 -12.81
N ILE A 183 14.91 3.92 -12.09
CA ILE A 183 13.65 4.39 -12.72
C ILE A 183 13.89 5.59 -13.64
N VAL A 184 14.71 6.57 -13.21
CA VAL A 184 15.08 7.72 -14.05
C VAL A 184 15.86 7.29 -15.29
N THR A 185 16.78 6.34 -15.14
CA THR A 185 17.59 5.80 -16.23
C THR A 185 16.72 5.09 -17.27
N GLU A 186 15.76 4.28 -16.83
CA GLU A 186 14.79 3.63 -17.72
C GLU A 186 13.87 4.65 -18.40
N LEU A 187 13.38 5.67 -17.67
CA LEU A 187 12.59 6.75 -18.24
C LEU A 187 13.33 7.45 -19.38
N LYS A 188 14.58 7.85 -19.16
CA LYS A 188 15.41 8.49 -20.19
C LYS A 188 15.58 7.60 -21.41
N THR A 189 15.90 6.33 -21.19
CA THR A 189 16.07 5.33 -22.26
C THR A 189 14.80 5.18 -23.08
N ASN A 190 13.65 5.05 -22.42
CA ASN A 190 12.35 4.94 -23.08
C ASN A 190 11.98 6.21 -23.86
N LEU A 191 12.30 7.40 -23.35
CA LEU A 191 12.08 8.65 -24.06
C LEU A 191 12.97 8.80 -25.29
N ARG A 192 14.26 8.42 -25.21
CA ARG A 192 15.13 8.39 -26.39
C ARG A 192 14.60 7.44 -27.46
N ASN A 193 14.13 6.26 -27.04
CA ASN A 193 13.52 5.28 -27.95
C ASN A 193 12.21 5.79 -28.59
N LYS A 194 11.52 6.73 -27.95
CA LYS A 194 10.36 7.45 -28.51
C LYS A 194 10.75 8.67 -29.38
N GLY A 195 12.04 8.90 -29.62
CA GLY A 195 12.55 9.97 -30.48
C GLY A 195 12.72 11.32 -29.78
N TYR A 196 12.65 11.39 -28.45
CA TYR A 196 12.94 12.63 -27.74
C TYR A 196 14.44 12.93 -27.72
N GLU A 197 14.81 14.18 -28.04
CA GLU A 197 16.18 14.68 -27.90
C GLU A 197 16.56 14.91 -26.43
N GLU A 198 17.84 14.80 -26.09
CA GLU A 198 18.35 14.91 -24.71
C GLU A 198 17.95 16.24 -24.03
N ARG A 199 18.00 17.35 -24.77
CA ARG A 199 17.58 18.69 -24.30
C ARG A 199 16.10 18.77 -23.93
N VAL A 200 15.26 17.95 -24.56
CA VAL A 200 13.83 17.86 -24.28
C VAL A 200 13.60 16.94 -23.09
N ILE A 201 14.30 15.80 -23.04
CA ILE A 201 14.20 14.83 -21.94
C ILE A 201 14.48 15.49 -20.59
N ALA A 202 15.53 16.31 -20.48
CA ALA A 202 15.87 17.04 -19.25
C ALA A 202 14.75 17.98 -18.75
N LYS A 203 13.83 18.39 -19.63
CA LYS A 203 12.67 19.23 -19.29
C LYS A 203 11.41 18.42 -18.98
N LYS A 204 11.43 17.10 -19.15
CA LYS A 204 10.25 16.21 -18.98
C LYS A 204 10.14 15.57 -17.61
N TYR A 205 11.13 15.75 -16.74
CA TYR A 205 11.09 15.30 -15.36
C TYR A 205 11.87 16.24 -14.45
N LEU A 206 11.60 16.17 -13.15
CA LEU A 206 12.30 16.88 -12.09
C LEU A 206 12.67 15.86 -11.00
N LEU A 207 13.94 15.78 -10.65
CA LEU A 207 14.43 15.00 -9.52
C LEU A 207 14.97 15.98 -8.47
N LYS A 208 14.33 16.05 -7.30
CA LYS A 208 14.75 16.92 -6.21
C LYS A 208 14.45 16.25 -4.86
N ASP A 209 15.40 16.27 -3.95
CA ASP A 209 15.26 15.76 -2.57
C ASP A 209 14.74 14.31 -2.51
N GLY A 210 15.24 13.44 -3.41
CA GLY A 210 14.80 12.03 -3.49
C GLY A 210 13.37 11.84 -3.99
N LYS A 211 12.76 12.88 -4.59
CA LYS A 211 11.43 12.83 -5.20
C LYS A 211 11.54 13.06 -6.70
N LEU A 212 10.89 12.18 -7.46
CA LEU A 212 10.78 12.29 -8.91
C LEU A 212 9.38 12.78 -9.29
N ALA A 213 9.31 13.87 -10.03
CA ALA A 213 8.12 14.32 -10.72
C ALA A 213 8.32 14.21 -12.24
N VAL A 214 7.29 13.79 -12.97
CA VAL A 214 7.31 13.69 -14.44
C VAL A 214 6.09 14.36 -15.03
N TYR A 215 6.19 14.91 -16.24
CA TYR A 215 5.02 15.43 -16.92
C TYR A 215 4.06 14.31 -17.33
N LYS A 216 2.75 14.53 -17.21
CA LYS A 216 1.72 13.52 -17.50
C LYS A 216 1.81 13.00 -18.94
N ASN A 217 2.26 13.83 -19.88
CA ASN A 217 2.43 13.47 -21.29
C ASN A 217 3.59 12.48 -21.56
N VAL A 218 4.44 12.20 -20.57
CA VAL A 218 5.54 11.22 -20.66
C VAL A 218 5.42 10.10 -19.62
N MET A 219 4.32 10.07 -18.88
CA MET A 219 4.07 9.06 -17.84
C MET A 219 4.11 7.63 -18.41
N ASP A 220 3.71 7.46 -19.66
CA ASP A 220 3.71 6.18 -20.36
C ASP A 220 5.12 5.67 -20.73
N ALA A 221 6.17 6.51 -20.62
CA ALA A 221 7.57 6.12 -20.78
C ALA A 221 8.23 5.67 -19.47
N LEU A 222 7.55 5.80 -18.33
CA LEU A 222 8.04 5.24 -17.08
C LEU A 222 8.02 3.69 -17.11
N PRO A 223 8.97 3.02 -16.45
CA PRO A 223 9.05 1.56 -16.45
C PRO A 223 7.90 0.89 -15.66
N VAL A 224 7.62 -0.38 -15.93
CA VAL A 224 6.81 -1.20 -15.03
C VAL A 224 7.71 -1.71 -13.90
N VAL A 225 7.32 -1.46 -12.65
CA VAL A 225 7.99 -2.00 -11.46
C VAL A 225 7.40 -3.38 -11.19
N SER A 226 8.23 -4.40 -11.31
CA SER A 226 7.84 -5.80 -11.08
C SER A 226 8.46 -6.30 -9.79
N MET A 227 7.68 -6.99 -8.97
CA MET A 227 8.12 -7.58 -7.70
C MET A 227 7.67 -9.03 -7.63
N ARG A 228 8.53 -9.93 -7.17
CA ARG A 228 8.09 -11.29 -6.85
C ARG A 228 7.84 -11.37 -5.36
N ILE A 229 6.58 -11.56 -5.00
CA ILE A 229 6.15 -11.80 -3.63
C ILE A 229 6.09 -13.31 -3.44
N ALA A 230 6.83 -13.83 -2.46
CA ALA A 230 6.87 -15.25 -2.18
C ALA A 230 6.36 -15.54 -0.78
N ASP A 231 5.60 -16.62 -0.63
CA ASP A 231 5.44 -17.31 0.64
C ASP A 231 6.38 -18.54 0.66
N HIS A 232 6.16 -19.50 1.57
CA HIS A 232 7.02 -20.68 1.70
C HIS A 232 6.86 -21.70 0.56
N GLU A 233 5.75 -21.66 -0.20
CA GLU A 233 5.40 -22.68 -1.19
C GLU A 233 5.13 -22.09 -2.59
N ASN A 234 4.74 -20.81 -2.65
CA ASN A 234 4.29 -20.12 -3.84
C ASN A 234 5.06 -18.80 -4.03
N SER A 235 5.17 -18.38 -5.29
CA SER A 235 5.59 -17.02 -5.61
C SER A 235 4.72 -16.44 -6.71
N VAL A 236 4.39 -15.17 -6.60
CA VAL A 236 3.59 -14.46 -7.60
C VAL A 236 4.33 -13.22 -8.02
N LEU A 237 4.29 -12.97 -9.33
CA LEU A 237 4.79 -11.73 -9.91
C LEU A 237 3.70 -10.66 -9.82
N VAL A 238 4.05 -9.56 -9.17
CA VAL A 238 3.26 -8.35 -9.02
C VAL A 238 3.86 -7.29 -9.92
N GLN A 239 3.07 -6.76 -10.83
CA GLN A 239 3.46 -5.70 -11.76
C GLN A 239 2.71 -4.40 -11.45
N LEU A 240 3.47 -3.34 -11.18
CA LEU A 240 2.97 -1.99 -10.96
C LEU A 240 3.28 -1.14 -12.19
N HIS A 241 2.24 -0.84 -12.97
CA HIS A 241 2.33 0.11 -14.08
C HIS A 241 2.44 1.55 -13.57
N PRO A 242 2.95 2.50 -14.39
CA PRO A 242 3.03 3.91 -14.03
C PRO A 242 1.73 4.49 -13.46
N ARG A 243 0.57 4.09 -14.01
CA ARG A 243 -0.76 4.49 -13.51
C ARG A 243 -1.03 4.13 -12.04
N HIS A 244 -0.31 3.16 -11.47
CA HIS A 244 -0.48 2.73 -10.08
C HIS A 244 0.43 3.49 -9.11
N TYR A 245 1.64 3.85 -9.55
CA TYR A 245 2.63 4.49 -8.66
C TYR A 245 2.90 5.97 -8.99
N CYS A 246 2.22 6.55 -9.98
CA CYS A 246 2.21 7.99 -10.23
C CYS A 246 0.98 8.65 -9.59
N GLN A 247 1.21 9.69 -8.81
CA GLN A 247 0.16 10.48 -8.14
C GLN A 247 0.15 11.90 -8.69
N ASP A 248 -0.98 12.59 -8.62
CA ASP A 248 -1.04 13.99 -9.04
C ASP A 248 -0.06 14.84 -8.21
N ALA A 249 0.86 15.51 -8.90
CA ALA A 249 1.77 16.45 -8.26
C ALA A 249 1.06 17.80 -8.08
N ARG A 250 1.50 18.59 -7.10
CA ARG A 250 1.05 19.98 -6.90
C ARG A 250 1.50 20.94 -8.01
N VAL A 251 2.12 20.42 -9.07
CA VAL A 251 2.61 21.17 -10.23
C VAL A 251 1.72 20.80 -11.43
N PRO A 252 1.19 21.79 -12.19
CA PRO A 252 0.30 21.54 -13.33
C PRO A 252 0.88 20.53 -14.33
N ASN A 253 0.02 19.65 -14.85
CA ASN A 253 0.38 18.65 -15.87
C ASN A 253 1.55 17.73 -15.49
N SER A 254 1.79 17.53 -14.20
CA SER A 254 2.81 16.61 -13.71
C SER A 254 2.25 15.63 -12.69
N CYS A 255 2.97 14.53 -12.51
CA CYS A 255 2.70 13.51 -11.52
C CYS A 255 3.99 13.21 -10.74
N GLN A 256 3.83 12.93 -9.45
CA GLN A 256 4.90 12.49 -8.56
C GLN A 256 4.97 10.97 -8.60
N VAL A 257 6.17 10.43 -8.76
CA VAL A 257 6.46 9.00 -8.62
C VAL A 257 6.51 8.67 -7.12
N ALA A 258 5.56 7.85 -6.67
CA ALA A 258 5.38 7.42 -5.30
C ALA A 258 6.20 6.15 -4.98
N VAL A 259 7.49 6.19 -5.32
CA VAL A 259 8.47 5.13 -5.00
C VAL A 259 9.65 5.80 -4.30
N ALA A 260 10.04 5.26 -3.15
CA ALA A 260 11.13 5.81 -2.34
C ALA A 260 12.07 4.71 -1.82
N PRO A 261 13.39 4.98 -1.74
CA PRO A 261 14.38 4.02 -1.27
C PRO A 261 14.49 3.95 0.27
N SER A 262 13.97 4.96 0.98
CA SER A 262 14.21 5.17 2.41
C SER A 262 12.92 5.12 3.21
N GLY A 263 12.84 4.23 4.20
CA GLY A 263 11.71 4.06 5.11
C GLY A 263 11.62 2.62 5.61
N LEU A 264 10.63 2.34 6.45
CA LEU A 264 10.24 0.96 6.72
C LEU A 264 9.77 0.32 5.39
N PRO A 265 10.38 -0.79 4.93
CA PRO A 265 9.97 -1.44 3.69
C PRO A 265 8.47 -1.70 3.70
N SER A 266 7.73 -1.06 2.78
CA SER A 266 6.27 -1.07 2.79
C SER A 266 5.68 -1.03 1.39
N LEU A 267 4.65 -1.86 1.19
CA LEU A 267 3.78 -1.87 0.04
C LEU A 267 2.55 -1.01 0.38
N GLY A 268 2.61 0.27 -0.01
CA GLY A 268 1.53 1.23 0.26
C GLY A 268 0.51 1.35 -0.86
N THR A 269 -0.09 2.54 -0.97
CA THR A 269 -1.15 2.88 -1.94
C THR A 269 -0.90 2.37 -3.37
N PRO A 270 0.31 2.48 -3.96
CA PRO A 270 0.55 1.94 -5.30
C PRO A 270 0.27 0.45 -5.48
N PHE A 271 0.51 -0.34 -4.43
CA PHE A 271 0.25 -1.77 -4.43
C PHE A 271 -1.27 -2.04 -4.37
N PHE A 272 -1.99 -1.39 -3.46
CA PHE A 272 -3.45 -1.54 -3.31
C PHE A 272 -4.26 -0.96 -4.48
N LEU A 273 -3.69 -0.05 -5.26
CA LEU A 273 -4.26 0.41 -6.55
C LEU A 273 -4.23 -0.69 -7.62
N ALA A 274 -3.23 -1.57 -7.55
CA ALA A 274 -2.98 -2.57 -8.58
C ALA A 274 -3.56 -3.95 -8.21
N TYR A 275 -3.63 -4.26 -6.92
CA TYR A 275 -4.02 -5.58 -6.41
C TYR A 275 -5.01 -5.46 -5.26
N SER A 276 -5.96 -6.40 -5.21
CA SER A 276 -6.78 -6.63 -4.02
C SER A 276 -6.09 -7.65 -3.13
N MET A 277 -6.17 -7.45 -1.82
CA MET A 277 -5.60 -8.35 -0.80
C MET A 277 -6.73 -9.01 -0.03
N GLN A 278 -6.61 -10.30 0.27
CA GLN A 278 -7.47 -11.06 1.18
C GLN A 278 -6.64 -11.58 2.36
#